data_AF-A0A202DL49-F1
#
_entry.id   AF-A0A202DL49-F1
#
_cell.length_a   1.000
_cell.length_b   1.000
_cell.length_c   1.000
_cell.angle_alpha   90.00
_cell.angle_beta   90.00
_cell.angle_gamma   90.00
#
_symmetry.space_group_name_H-M   'P 1'
#
loop_
_entity.id
_entity.type
_entity.pdbx_description
1 polymer ?
#
loop_
_entity_poly.entity_id
_entity_poly.type
_entity_poly.pdbx_seq_one_letter_code
_entity_poly.pdbx_strand_id
1 'polypeptide(L)' 'MTKTLLMANFWSMSFNLLYAVVAMTIGVIAIKLIDHFLFPEINFTEEIKKGNISAAIFAGTLVLFLALMLSSALG' A
#
# COMPACT_ATOMS: atom_id res chain seq x y z
N MET A 1 25.19 17.00 -23.27
CA MET A 1 25.29 15.82 -22.40
C MET A 1 24.59 16.05 -21.05
N THR A 2 24.90 17.11 -20.31
CA THR A 2 24.27 17.43 -19.00
C THR A 2 22.78 17.75 -19.07
N LYS A 3 22.31 18.49 -20.10
CA LYS A 3 20.88 18.80 -20.27
C LYS A 3 20.03 17.56 -20.55
N THR A 4 20.56 16.59 -21.30
CA THR A 4 19.90 15.32 -21.60
C THR A 4 19.79 14.42 -20.36
N LEU A 5 20.81 14.41 -19.50
CA LEU A 5 20.78 13.70 -18.22
C LEU A 5 19.77 14.31 -17.25
N LEU A 6 19.71 15.64 -17.14
CA LEU A 6 18.71 16.33 -16.33
C LEU A 6 17.28 16.03 -16.80
N MET A 7 17.04 16.07 -18.11
CA MET A 7 15.72 15.75 -18.68
C MET A 7 15.33 14.29 -18.45
N ALA A 8 16.28 13.36 -18.63
CA ALA A 8 16.05 11.93 -18.39
C ALA A 8 15.74 11.65 -16.91
N ASN A 9 16.50 12.23 -15.98
CA ASN A 9 16.26 12.08 -14.54
C ASN A 9 14.92 12.70 -14.12
N PHE A 10 14.56 13.86 -14.66
CA PHE A 10 13.27 14.49 -14.39
C PHE A 10 12.09 13.60 -14.84
N TRP A 11 12.24 12.96 -16.00
CA TRP A 11 11.22 12.06 -16.52
C TRP A 11 11.12 10.75 -15.74
N SER A 12 12.25 10.13 -15.40
CA SER A 12 12.29 8.97 -14.50
C SER A 12 11.66 9.26 -13.14
N MET A 13 11.95 10.42 -12.55
CA MET A 13 11.39 10.80 -11.25
C MET A 13 9.88 11.05 -11.33
N SER A 14 9.41 11.66 -12.42
CA SER A 14 7.98 11.89 -12.66
C SER A 14 7.20 10.57 -12.81
N PHE A 15 7.74 9.61 -13.57
CA PHE A 15 7.12 8.29 -13.72
C PHE A 15 7.12 7.49 -12.42
N ASN A 16 8.21 7.51 -11.66
CA ASN A 16 8.26 6.85 -10.35
C ASN A 16 7.25 7.44 -9.37
N LEU A 17 7.10 8.76 -9.35
CA LEU A 17 6.10 9.42 -8.52
C LEU A 17 4.68 9.02 -8.93
N LEU A 18 4.38 9.01 -10.23
CA LEU A 18 3.07 8.58 -10.73
C LEU A 18 2.80 7.12 -10.37
N TYR A 19 3.79 6.25 -10.55
CA TYR A 19 3.69 4.84 -10.22
C TYR A 19 3.42 4.64 -8.72
N ALA A 20 4.10 5.39 -7.85
CA ALA A 20 3.87 5.35 -6.40
C ALA A 20 2.42 5.73 -6.04
N VAL A 21 1.89 6.81 -6.63
CA VAL A 21 0.50 7.23 -6.38
C VAL A 21 -0.52 6.17 -6.85
N VAL A 22 -0.29 5.57 -8.02
CA VAL A 22 -1.14 4.48 -8.54
C VAL A 22 -1.06 3.25 -7.65
N ALA A 23 0.13 2.84 -7.25
CA ALA A 23 0.35 1.71 -6.36
C ALA A 23 -0.33 1.90 -4.99
N MET A 24 -0.22 3.11 -4.41
CA MET A 24 -0.93 3.45 -3.17
C MET A 24 -2.45 3.33 -3.32
N THR A 25 -2.97 3.83 -4.45
CA THR A 25 -4.41 3.79 -4.74
C THR A 25 -4.91 2.36 -4.87
N ILE A 26 -4.22 1.53 -5.66
CA ILE A 26 -4.53 0.11 -5.83
C ILE A 26 -4.44 -0.61 -4.48
N GLY A 27 -3.44 -0.28 -3.67
CA GLY A 27 -3.24 -0.85 -2.35
C GLY A 27 -4.40 -0.61 -1.38
N VAL A 28 -4.86 0.64 -1.28
CA VAL A 28 -6.02 0.98 -0.44
C VAL A 28 -7.28 0.28 -0.93
N ILE A 29 -7.47 0.20 -2.26
CA ILE A 29 -8.59 -0.52 -2.87
C ILE A 29 -8.52 -2.00 -2.53
N ALA A 30 -7.34 -2.62 -2.62
CA ALA A 30 -7.13 -4.03 -2.30
C ALA A 30 -7.42 -4.36 -0.84
N ILE A 31 -6.97 -3.54 0.13
CA ILE A 31 -7.35 -3.72 1.54
C ILE A 31 -8.87 -3.65 1.69
N LYS A 32 -9.50 -2.61 1.14
CA LYS A 32 -10.96 -2.46 1.25
C LYS A 32 -11.71 -3.64 0.64
N LEU A 33 -11.23 -4.18 -0.48
CA LEU A 33 -11.81 -5.36 -1.11
C LEU A 33 -11.63 -6.60 -0.24
N ILE A 34 -10.44 -6.81 0.32
CA ILE A 34 -10.14 -7.92 1.23
C ILE A 34 -11.06 -7.86 2.45
N ASP A 35 -11.12 -6.72 3.13
CA ASP A 35 -11.98 -6.54 4.31
C ASP A 35 -13.45 -6.80 3.96
N HIS A 36 -13.93 -6.30 2.81
CA HIS A 36 -15.32 -6.44 2.42
C HIS A 36 -15.70 -7.86 1.96
N PHE A 37 -14.83 -8.54 1.20
CA PHE A 37 -15.15 -9.86 0.65
C PHE A 37 -14.80 -11.02 1.58
N LEU A 38 -13.68 -10.94 2.31
CA LEU A 38 -13.23 -12.05 3.17
C LEU A 38 -13.84 -11.96 4.57
N PHE A 39 -14.21 -10.76 5.04
CA PHE A 39 -14.67 -10.56 6.41
C PHE A 39 -15.91 -9.65 6.53
N PRO A 40 -16.99 -9.90 5.77
CA PRO A 40 -18.18 -9.04 5.77
C PRO A 40 -18.86 -8.94 7.15
N GLU A 41 -18.65 -9.91 8.04
CA GLU A 41 -19.28 -9.98 9.37
C GLU A 41 -18.34 -9.58 10.52
N ILE A 42 -17.05 -9.33 10.27
CA ILE A 42 -16.07 -9.06 11.33
C ILE A 42 -15.68 -7.58 11.36
N ASN A 43 -16.00 -6.91 12.47
CA ASN A 43 -15.48 -5.58 12.74
C ASN A 43 -14.08 -5.68 13.38
N PHE A 44 -13.03 -5.66 12.55
CA PHE A 44 -11.65 -5.71 13.03
C PHE A 44 -11.32 -4.63 14.07
N THR A 45 -11.92 -3.43 13.96
CA THR A 45 -11.67 -2.35 14.93
C THR A 45 -12.21 -2.72 16.31
N GLU A 46 -13.39 -3.33 16.39
CA GLU A 46 -13.95 -3.81 17.65
C GLU A 46 -13.21 -5.03 18.19
N GLU A 47 -12.86 -5.98 17.32
CA GLU A 47 -12.12 -7.18 17.73
C GLU A 47 -10.74 -6.83 18.30
N ILE A 48 -10.02 -5.90 17.68
CA ILE A 48 -8.74 -5.40 18.20
C ILE A 48 -8.95 -4.71 19.58
N LYS A 49 -10.01 -3.92 19.74
CA LYS A 49 -10.35 -3.27 21.04
C LYS A 49 -10.70 -4.28 22.13
N LYS A 50 -11.31 -5.41 21.78
CA LYS A 50 -11.62 -6.52 22.71
C LYS A 50 -10.37 -7.33 23.09
N GLY A 51 -9.21 -7.04 22.51
CA GLY A 51 -7.96 -7.74 22.79
C GLY A 51 -7.69 -8.94 21.87
N ASN A 52 -8.38 -9.03 20.73
CA ASN A 52 -8.13 -10.09 19.76
C ASN A 52 -6.79 -9.86 19.02
N ILE A 53 -5.75 -10.56 19.46
CA ILE A 53 -4.39 -10.45 18.91
C ILE A 53 -4.35 -10.92 17.45
N SER A 54 -5.15 -11.92 17.06
CA SER A 54 -5.19 -12.45 15.70
C SER A 54 -5.69 -11.39 14.71
N ALA A 55 -6.73 -10.64 15.08
CA ALA A 55 -7.25 -9.52 14.29
C ALA A 55 -6.18 -8.43 14.08
N ALA A 56 -5.42 -8.11 15.13
CA ALA A 56 -4.35 -7.11 15.07
C ALA A 56 -3.18 -7.56 14.18
N ILE A 57 -2.75 -8.82 14.29
CA ILE A 57 -1.68 -9.39 13.45
C ILE A 57 -2.11 -9.41 11.98
N PHE A 58 -3.35 -9.78 11.69
CA PHE A 58 -3.86 -9.83 10.33
C PHE A 58 -3.86 -8.44 9.69
N ALA A 59 -4.47 -7.46 10.35
CA ALA A 59 -4.50 -6.08 9.88
C ALA A 59 -3.08 -5.51 9.74
N GLY A 60 -2.20 -5.75 10.71
CA GLY A 60 -0.80 -5.33 10.66
C GLY A 60 -0.05 -5.94 9.47
N THR A 61 -0.29 -7.22 9.18
CA THR A 61 0.33 -7.94 8.06
C THR A 61 -0.11 -7.38 6.71
N LEU A 62 -1.40 -7.07 6.53
CA LEU A 62 -1.90 -6.43 5.31
C LEU A 62 -1.23 -5.08 5.05
N VAL A 63 -1.09 -4.25 6.09
CA VAL A 63 -0.41 -2.95 6.00
C VAL A 63 1.09 -3.13 5.70
N LEU A 64 1.74 -4.12 6.33
CA LEU A 64 3.15 -4.45 6.07
C LEU A 64 3.39 -4.88 4.62
N PHE A 65 2.56 -5.79 4.09
CA PHE A 65 2.65 -6.21 2.69
C PHE A 65 2.51 -5.02 1.74
N LEU A 66 1.60 -4.10 2.06
CA LEU A 66 1.44 -2.88 1.31
C LEU A 66 2.65 -1.97 1.36
N ALA A 67 3.23 -1.77 2.54
CA ALA A 67 4.46 -1.00 2.69
C ALA A 67 5.60 -1.61 1.87
N LEU A 68 5.73 -2.94 1.84
CA LEU A 68 6.73 -3.63 1.02
C LEU A 68 6.50 -3.45 -0.47
N MET A 69 5.25 -3.56 -0.95
CA MET A 69 4.92 -3.31 -2.36
C MET A 69 5.19 -1.85 -2.77
N LEU A 70 4.96 -0.89 -1.88
CA LEU A 70 5.29 0.52 -2.15
C LEU A 70 6.80 0.76 -2.11
N SER A 71 7.52 0.06 -1.24
CA SER A 71 8.98 0.17 -1.18
C SER A 71 9.64 -0.37 -2.44
N SER A 72 9.15 -1.47 -3.01
CA SER A 72 9.67 -1.99 -4.29
C SER A 72 9.30 -1.11 -5.49
N ALA A 73 8.31 -0.24 -5.34
CA ALA A 73 7.88 0.70 -6.37
C ALA A 73 8.73 1.97 -6.45
N LEU A 74 9.37 2.36 -5.34
CA LEU A 74 10.16 3.58 -5.21
C LEU A 74 11.68 3.31 -5.24
N GLY A 75 12.08 2.03 -5.16
CA GLY A 75 13.47 1.57 -5.14
C GLY A 75 14.06 1.30 -6.52
#